data_AF-A0A433ELN6-F1
#
_entry.id   AF-A0A433ELN6-F1
#
_cell.length_a   1.000
_cell.length_b   1.000
_cell.length_c   1.000
_cell.angle_alpha   90.00
_cell.angle_beta   90.00
_cell.angle_gamma   90.00
#
_symmetry.space_group_name_H-M   'P 1'
#
loop_
_entity.id
_entity.type
_entity.pdbx_description
1 polymer ?
#
loop_
_entity_poly.entity_id
_entity_poly.type
_entity_poly.pdbx_seq_one_letter_code
_entity_poly.pdbx_strand_id
1 'polypeptide(L)'
;MYRFGIVGAGMIADFHAQAINAIPNAELTGIYSRSTDKANAFAQKHNCTPFDDYASFINSPNIDVITVCTPSGFHLEPISAAAKAGKHIICEKPLEVTAERVDEMIAVCAENNVMLAGIFPRRFNASSRKRSI
;
A
#
# COMPACT_ATOMS: atom_id res chain seq x y z
N MET A 1 15.92 -8.18 0.63
CA MET A 1 15.17 -7.45 -0.41
C MET A 1 13.69 -7.62 -0.08
N TYR A 2 12.93 -6.53 0.01
CA TYR A 2 11.51 -6.55 0.35
C TYR A 2 10.66 -6.49 -0.90
N ARG A 3 9.66 -7.35 -1.00
CA ARG A 3 8.78 -7.42 -2.16
C ARG A 3 7.47 -6.70 -1.86
N PHE A 4 7.11 -5.77 -2.73
CA PHE A 4 5.96 -4.91 -2.57
C PHE A 4 4.83 -5.33 -3.51
N GLY A 5 3.62 -5.33 -2.96
CA GLY A 5 2.39 -5.33 -3.73
C GLY A 5 1.69 -3.98 -3.62
N ILE A 6 0.93 -3.60 -4.65
CA ILE A 6 0.05 -2.42 -4.59
C ILE A 6 -1.42 -2.88 -4.66
N VAL A 7 -2.29 -2.22 -3.88
CA VAL A 7 -3.75 -2.36 -3.93
C VAL A 7 -4.35 -1.07 -4.45
N GLY A 8 -5.00 -1.15 -5.61
CA GLY A 8 -5.59 -0.02 -6.33
C GLY A 8 -4.67 0.51 -7.43
N ALA A 9 -5.16 0.47 -8.67
CA ALA A 9 -4.45 0.96 -9.86
C ALA A 9 -4.89 2.38 -10.25
N GLY A 10 -4.96 3.28 -9.26
CA GLY A 10 -5.26 4.70 -9.47
C GLY A 10 -4.03 5.51 -9.89
N MET A 11 -4.20 6.79 -10.18
CA MET A 11 -3.09 7.69 -10.56
C MET A 11 -1.92 7.64 -9.57
N ILE A 12 -2.22 7.60 -8.26
CA ILE A 12 -1.19 7.63 -7.21
C ILE A 12 -0.32 6.37 -7.20
N ALA A 13 -0.87 5.22 -7.62
CA ALA A 13 -0.16 3.95 -7.65
C ALA A 13 1.10 4.01 -8.53
N ASP A 14 1.09 4.85 -9.58
CA ASP A 14 2.23 5.04 -10.47
C ASP A 14 3.43 5.65 -9.75
N PHE A 15 3.17 6.65 -8.90
CA PHE A 15 4.20 7.29 -8.09
C PHE A 15 4.75 6.32 -7.04
N HIS A 16 3.90 5.48 -6.45
CA HIS A 16 4.35 4.43 -5.53
C HIS A 16 5.22 3.39 -6.21
N ALA A 17 4.84 2.91 -7.40
CA ALA A 17 5.66 1.96 -8.16
C ALA A 17 7.05 2.54 -8.49
N GLN A 18 7.10 3.80 -8.96
CA GLN A 18 8.37 4.48 -9.22
C GLN A 18 9.21 4.63 -7.95
N ALA A 19 8.60 5.00 -6.83
CA ALA A 19 9.29 5.13 -5.55
C ALA A 19 9.83 3.78 -5.04
N ILE A 20 9.04 2.71 -5.13
CA ILE A 20 9.46 1.35 -4.77
C ILE A 20 10.67 0.92 -5.61
N ASN A 21 10.59 1.09 -6.93
CA ASN A 21 11.67 0.70 -7.84
C ASN A 21 12.96 1.53 -7.66
N ALA A 22 12.87 2.72 -7.05
CA ALA A 22 14.02 3.55 -6.73
C ALA A 22 14.73 3.14 -5.42
N ILE A 23 14.15 2.25 -4.62
CA ILE A 23 14.71 1.79 -3.35
C ILE A 23 15.63 0.58 -3.62
N PRO A 24 16.95 0.65 -3.31
CA PRO A 24 17.90 -0.40 -3.67
C PRO A 24 17.59 -1.82 -3.15
N ASN A 25 16.80 -1.93 -2.09
CA ASN A 25 16.43 -3.19 -1.45
C ASN A 25 14.92 -3.48 -1.52
N ALA A 26 14.20 -2.89 -2.47
CA ALA A 26 12.78 -3.15 -2.72
C ALA A 26 12.51 -3.53 -4.18
N GLU A 27 11.43 -4.28 -4.40
CA GLU A 27 10.96 -4.67 -5.73
C GLU A 27 9.43 -4.68 -5.75
N LEU A 28 8.83 -4.16 -6.82
CA LEU A 28 7.39 -4.27 -7.04
C LEU A 28 7.07 -5.62 -7.72
N THR A 29 6.40 -6.52 -7.01
CA THR A 29 6.11 -7.88 -7.48
C THR A 29 4.65 -8.10 -7.84
N GLY A 30 3.72 -7.28 -7.32
CA GLY A 30 2.29 -7.50 -7.54
C GLY A 30 1.42 -6.25 -7.58
N ILE A 31 0.29 -6.36 -8.29
CA ILE A 31 -0.79 -5.38 -8.29
C ILE A 31 -2.14 -6.09 -8.18
N TYR A 32 -3.01 -5.59 -7.31
CA TYR A 32 -4.44 -5.94 -7.30
C TYR A 32 -5.29 -4.68 -7.50
N SER A 33 -6.37 -4.80 -8.29
CA SER A 33 -7.36 -3.76 -8.47
C SER A 33 -8.70 -4.38 -8.86
N ARG A 34 -9.82 -3.79 -8.38
CA ARG A 34 -11.18 -4.21 -8.76
C ARG A 34 -11.44 -4.16 -10.27
N SER A 35 -10.69 -3.32 -10.99
CA SER A 35 -10.70 -3.27 -12.45
C SER A 35 -9.51 -4.06 -12.97
N THR A 36 -9.78 -5.24 -13.53
CA THR A 36 -8.81 -6.13 -14.14
C THR A 36 -8.03 -5.44 -15.26
N ASP A 37 -8.71 -4.66 -16.11
CA ASP A 37 -8.06 -3.89 -17.18
C ASP A 37 -7.01 -2.92 -16.63
N LYS A 38 -7.33 -2.21 -15.54
CA LYS A 38 -6.38 -1.30 -14.89
C LYS A 38 -5.23 -2.05 -14.21
N ALA A 39 -5.50 -3.21 -13.61
CA ALA A 39 -4.45 -4.06 -13.03
C ALA A 39 -3.47 -4.53 -14.10
N ASN A 40 -3.98 -5.03 -15.23
CA ASN A 40 -3.19 -5.53 -16.34
C ASN A 40 -2.37 -4.43 -17.01
N ALA A 41 -2.98 -3.26 -17.27
CA ALA A 41 -2.25 -2.12 -17.83
C ALA A 41 -1.12 -1.64 -16.90
N PHE A 42 -1.38 -1.62 -15.59
CA PHE A 42 -0.39 -1.25 -14.59
C PHE A 42 0.75 -2.28 -14.51
N ALA A 43 0.41 -3.56 -14.47
CA ALA A 43 1.35 -4.67 -14.47
C ALA A 43 2.27 -4.65 -15.68
N GLN A 44 1.72 -4.43 -16.87
CA GLN A 44 2.51 -4.29 -18.10
C GLN A 44 3.48 -3.11 -18.02
N LYS A 45 3.03 -1.96 -17.50
CA LYS A 45 3.86 -0.76 -17.38
C LYS A 45 5.02 -0.91 -16.41
N HIS A 46 4.80 -1.57 -15.27
CA HIS A 46 5.75 -1.65 -14.16
C HIS A 46 6.43 -3.02 -14.01
N ASN A 47 6.18 -3.94 -14.94
CA ASN A 47 6.74 -5.29 -14.96
C ASN A 47 6.49 -6.06 -13.65
N CYS A 48 5.23 -6.10 -13.20
CA CYS A 48 4.81 -6.86 -12.02
C CYS A 48 3.65 -7.81 -12.34
N THR A 49 3.29 -8.70 -11.41
CA THR A 49 2.21 -9.67 -11.61
C THR A 49 0.84 -9.06 -11.28
N PRO A 50 -0.12 -9.04 -12.21
CA PRO A 50 -1.50 -8.72 -11.87
C PRO A 50 -2.15 -9.91 -11.17
N PHE A 51 -2.92 -9.62 -10.12
CA PHE A 51 -3.71 -10.61 -9.39
C PHE A 51 -5.20 -10.37 -9.67
N ASP A 52 -5.90 -11.45 -10.02
CA ASP A 52 -7.32 -11.41 -10.39
C ASP A 52 -8.25 -11.33 -9.17
N ASP A 53 -7.78 -11.79 -8.01
CA ASP A 53 -8.51 -11.74 -6.76
C ASP A 53 -7.63 -11.25 -5.61
N TYR A 54 -8.28 -10.69 -4.60
CA TYR A 54 -7.55 -10.09 -3.49
C TYR A 54 -6.91 -11.12 -2.56
N ALA A 55 -7.52 -12.32 -2.44
CA ALA A 55 -7.05 -13.35 -1.54
C ALA A 55 -5.73 -13.96 -2.03
N SER A 56 -5.60 -14.24 -3.34
CA SER A 56 -4.34 -14.70 -3.93
C SER A 56 -3.24 -13.65 -3.81
N PHE A 57 -3.58 -12.36 -3.96
CA PHE A 57 -2.65 -11.25 -3.76
C PHE A 57 -2.10 -11.21 -2.33
N ILE A 58 -2.96 -11.14 -1.31
CA ILE A 58 -2.49 -11.01 0.09
C ILE A 58 -1.82 -12.29 0.62
N ASN A 59 -2.16 -13.47 0.08
CA ASN A 59 -1.53 -14.73 0.49
C ASN A 59 -0.27 -15.06 -0.34
N SER A 60 0.06 -14.23 -1.32
CA SER A 60 1.24 -14.45 -2.15
C SER A 60 2.50 -14.51 -1.28
N PRO A 61 3.31 -15.58 -1.39
CA PRO A 61 4.60 -15.64 -0.72
C PRO A 61 5.60 -14.66 -1.35
N ASN A 62 5.25 -14.00 -2.46
CA ASN A 62 6.06 -13.01 -3.17
C ASN A 62 5.77 -11.56 -2.78
N ILE A 63 4.99 -11.33 -1.73
CA ILE A 63 4.65 -10.00 -1.23
C ILE A 63 4.93 -9.96 0.27
N ASP A 64 5.77 -9.03 0.70
CA ASP A 64 6.12 -8.79 2.11
C ASP A 64 5.41 -7.53 2.64
N VAL A 65 5.25 -6.53 1.77
CA VAL A 65 4.66 -5.22 2.09
C VAL A 65 3.57 -4.89 1.07
N ILE A 66 2.42 -4.38 1.54
CA ILE A 66 1.31 -3.94 0.70
C ILE A 66 1.16 -2.42 0.81
N THR A 67 1.17 -1.75 -0.35
CA THR A 67 0.85 -0.33 -0.46
C THR A 67 -0.61 -0.16 -0.88
N VAL A 68 -1.43 0.39 0.02
CA VAL A 68 -2.85 0.62 -0.21
C VAL A 68 -3.06 2.00 -0.81
N CYS A 69 -3.48 2.02 -2.08
CA CYS A 69 -3.72 3.19 -2.92
C CYS A 69 -5.19 3.29 -3.36
N THR A 70 -6.12 2.69 -2.61
CA THR A 70 -7.55 2.83 -2.86
C THR A 70 -8.05 4.24 -2.51
N PRO A 71 -9.27 4.63 -2.90
CA PRO A 71 -9.85 5.88 -2.42
C PRO A 71 -10.08 5.84 -0.91
N SER A 72 -9.98 7.00 -0.25
CA SER A 72 -10.37 7.15 1.16
C SER A 72 -11.79 6.66 1.39
N GLY A 73 -12.05 6.00 2.52
CA GLY A 73 -13.30 5.28 2.80
C GLY A 73 -13.13 3.77 2.64
N PHE A 74 -12.12 3.32 1.90
CA PHE A 74 -11.91 1.92 1.51
C PHE A 74 -10.51 1.40 1.88
N HIS A 75 -9.89 1.93 2.93
CA HIS A 75 -8.57 1.49 3.37
C HIS A 75 -8.65 0.41 4.44
N LEU A 76 -9.59 0.52 5.39
CA LEU A 76 -9.70 -0.39 6.54
C LEU A 76 -9.81 -1.87 6.12
N GLU A 77 -10.69 -2.18 5.20
CA GLU A 77 -10.99 -3.56 4.81
C GLU A 77 -9.79 -4.26 4.14
N PRO A 78 -9.13 -3.67 3.10
CA PRO A 78 -7.92 -4.27 2.55
C PRO A 78 -6.78 -4.35 3.58
N ILE A 79 -6.61 -3.33 4.43
CA ILE A 79 -5.55 -3.32 5.45
C ILE A 79 -5.77 -4.41 6.49
N SER A 80 -6.99 -4.59 6.97
CA SER A 80 -7.33 -5.63 7.95
C SER A 80 -7.05 -7.03 7.40
N ALA A 81 -7.40 -7.28 6.15
CA ALA A 81 -7.13 -8.56 5.50
C ALA A 81 -5.63 -8.78 5.26
N ALA A 82 -4.90 -7.75 4.81
CA ALA A 82 -3.45 -7.80 4.63
C ALA A 82 -2.72 -8.06 5.96
N ALA A 83 -3.14 -7.40 7.03
CA ALA A 83 -2.59 -7.58 8.37
C ALA A 83 -2.79 -9.01 8.87
N LYS A 84 -3.99 -9.57 8.72
CA LYS A 84 -4.30 -10.97 9.06
C LYS A 84 -3.49 -11.98 8.23
N ALA A 85 -3.07 -11.60 7.02
CA ALA A 85 -2.16 -12.39 6.19
C ALA A 85 -0.66 -12.15 6.53
N GLY A 86 -0.37 -11.40 7.60
CA GLY A 86 1.00 -11.14 8.06
C GLY A 86 1.79 -10.16 7.19
N LYS A 87 1.12 -9.34 6.37
CA LYS A 87 1.78 -8.38 5.48
C LYS A 87 1.94 -7.03 6.16
N HIS A 88 3.10 -6.39 5.98
CA HIS A 88 3.28 -5.00 6.41
C HIS A 88 2.50 -4.05 5.49
N ILE A 89 2.09 -2.90 6.00
CA ILE A 89 1.19 -1.99 5.29
C ILE A 89 1.76 -0.58 5.20
N ILE A 90 1.71 -0.03 3.99
CA ILE A 90 1.85 1.40 3.71
C ILE A 90 0.49 1.89 3.19
N CYS A 91 -0.07 2.92 3.82
CA CYS A 91 -1.39 3.46 3.47
C CYS A 91 -1.29 4.88 2.91
N GLU A 92 -1.94 5.14 1.77
CA GLU A 92 -2.10 6.50 1.27
C GLU A 92 -2.89 7.39 2.23
N LYS A 93 -2.67 8.70 2.15
CA LYS A 93 -3.41 9.70 2.92
C LYS A 93 -4.72 10.11 2.22
N PRO A 94 -5.77 10.48 2.98
CA PRO A 94 -5.90 10.30 4.44
C PRO A 94 -5.96 8.80 4.79
N LEU A 95 -5.49 8.42 5.98
CA LEU A 95 -5.49 7.01 6.40
C LEU A 95 -6.90 6.42 6.34
N GLU A 96 -7.89 7.15 6.83
CA GLU A 96 -9.30 6.81 6.69
C GLU A 96 -10.18 8.05 6.93
N VAL A 97 -11.49 7.93 6.72
CA VAL A 97 -12.47 9.04 6.83
C VAL A 97 -12.92 9.33 8.27
N THR A 98 -12.72 8.41 9.21
CA THR A 98 -13.01 8.62 10.65
C THR A 98 -11.86 8.13 11.52
N ALA A 99 -11.74 8.69 12.73
CA ALA A 99 -10.71 8.30 13.68
C ALA A 99 -10.90 6.86 14.18
N GLU A 100 -12.16 6.45 14.40
CA GLU A 100 -12.51 5.12 14.87
C GLU A 100 -12.03 4.04 13.89
N ARG A 101 -12.20 4.27 12.58
CA ARG A 101 -11.71 3.35 11.56
C ARG A 101 -10.18 3.32 11.50
N VAL A 102 -9.51 4.43 11.79
CA VAL A 102 -8.04 4.44 11.93
C VAL A 102 -7.60 3.64 13.15
N ASP A 103 -8.31 3.75 14.27
CA ASP A 103 -8.04 2.97 15.48
C ASP A 103 -8.20 1.46 15.21
N GLU A 104 -9.24 1.07 14.47
CA GLU A 104 -9.42 -0.32 14.01
C GLU A 104 -8.25 -0.81 13.14
N MET A 105 -7.76 0.03 12.22
CA MET A 105 -6.59 -0.28 11.39
C MET A 105 -5.33 -0.47 12.24
N ILE A 106 -5.11 0.37 13.25
CA ILE A 106 -3.96 0.27 14.15
C ILE A 106 -4.07 -1.01 14.99
N ALA A 107 -5.24 -1.28 15.56
CA ALA A 107 -5.49 -2.45 16.40
C ALA A 107 -5.22 -3.76 15.65
N VAL A 108 -5.81 -3.94 14.46
CA VAL A 108 -5.63 -5.18 13.68
C VAL A 108 -4.16 -5.38 13.25
N CYS A 109 -3.43 -4.31 12.94
CA CYS A 109 -2.01 -4.40 12.61
C CYS A 109 -1.18 -4.82 13.83
N ALA A 110 -1.47 -4.25 15.00
CA ALA A 110 -0.79 -4.58 16.25
C ALA A 110 -1.06 -6.05 16.68
N GLU A 111 -2.31 -6.50 16.61
CA GLU A 111 -2.72 -7.88 16.93
C GLU A 111 -2.00 -8.92 16.06
N ASN A 112 -1.71 -8.58 14.80
CA ASN A 112 -1.04 -9.48 13.86
C ASN A 112 0.47 -9.22 13.75
N ASN A 113 1.02 -8.35 14.62
CA ASN A 113 2.44 -8.02 14.67
C ASN A 113 3.01 -7.51 13.32
N VAL A 114 2.24 -6.68 12.62
CA VAL A 114 2.66 -6.04 11.37
C VAL A 114 2.73 -4.52 11.51
N MET A 115 3.61 -3.88 10.75
CA MET A 115 3.71 -2.42 10.72
C MET A 115 2.61 -1.80 9.86
N LEU A 116 2.05 -0.69 10.34
CA LEU A 116 1.20 0.22 9.57
C LEU A 116 1.89 1.58 9.47
N ALA A 117 2.13 2.05 8.25
CA ALA A 117 2.74 3.36 7.99
C ALA A 117 1.83 4.23 7.10
N GLY A 118 1.61 5.48 7.53
CA GLY A 118 0.89 6.49 6.74
C GLY A 118 1.81 7.29 5.82
N ILE A 119 1.37 7.50 4.57
CA ILE A 119 2.11 8.31 3.59
C ILE A 119 1.77 9.80 3.75
N PHE A 120 2.76 10.58 4.18
CA PHE A 120 2.69 12.05 4.25
C PHE A 120 3.85 12.68 3.47
N PRO A 121 3.83 12.68 2.12
CA PRO A 121 5.01 12.96 1.30
C PRO A 121 5.56 14.38 1.55
N ARG A 122 4.67 15.34 1.82
CA ARG A 122 5.05 16.73 2.11
C ARG A 122 5.81 16.90 3.43
N ARG A 123 5.71 15.96 4.38
CA ARG A 123 6.48 15.99 5.65
C ARG A 123 7.98 16.08 5.41
N PHE A 124 8.45 15.56 4.27
CA PHE A 124 9.85 15.54 3.87
C PHE A 124 10.20 16.60 2.83
N ASN A 125 9.35 17.60 2.60
CA ASN A 125 9.73 18.74 1.77
C ASN A 125 10.62 19.70 2.57
N ALA A 126 11.55 20.37 1.89
CA ALA A 126 12.45 21.33 2.53
C ALA A 126 11.69 22.44 3.29
N SER A 127 10.55 22.87 2.75
CA SER A 127 9.66 23.87 3.36
C SER A 127 9.01 23.38 4.66
N SER A 128 8.68 22.09 4.77
CA SER A 128 8.03 21.50 5.95
C SER A 128 9.00 21.02 7.02
N ARG A 129 10.28 20.85 6.67
CA ARG A 129 11.35 20.47 7.63
C ARG A 129 11.94 21.64 8.39
N LYS A 130 11.72 22.89 7.97
CA LYS A 130 12.14 24.06 8.74
C LYS A 130 11.26 24.15 9.99
N ARG A 131 11.85 23.85 11.16
CA ARG A 131 11.33 24.30 12.45
C ARG A 131 11.16 25.82 12.35
N SER A 132 9.93 26.32 12.55
CA SER A 132 9.76 27.67 13.06
C SER A 132 10.47 27.70 14.42
N ILE A 133 11.68 28.26 14.42
CA ILE A 133 12.37 28.73 15.62
C ILE A 133 11.74 30.05 16.05
#